data_AF-A0A3A9E462-F1
#
_entry.id   AF-A0A3A9E462-F1
#
_cell.length_a   1.000
_cell.length_b   1.000
_cell.length_c   1.000
_cell.angle_alpha   90.00
_cell.angle_beta   90.00
_cell.angle_gamma   90.00
#
_symmetry.space_group_name_H-M   'P 1'
#
loop_
_entity.id
_entity.type
_entity.pdbx_description
1 polymer ?
#
loop_
_entity_poly.entity_id
_entity_poly.type
_entity_poly.pdbx_seq_one_letter_code
_entity_poly.pdbx_strand_id
1 'polypeptide(L)'
;MAMEITNNYNAYENVYATQKQQTEKKQAASERETSETAAVQKNSEAGNDKAKSVAGYAKELEKLVPSVEFRVGNACVSAQRDKSLTVNPKLLEKMQNDPKTKKDMEDMIKGVESMSKLAESLTKASGWTIVYQHSYIDENGKYHCRMQTRNDGMLKLSDKLREERKKNSEKLLEKSKEKAAEKEKELEEALEGNKTETEEKKADGEQEKSGIIVVKENTPMEKVEQMLLEKLENSENGEIYLDDDDMQKVIEAAREQEEKEAVKKQGNHANPVGANLDLQI
;
A
#
# COMPACT_ATOMS: atom_id res chain seq x y z
N MET A 1 -5.19 -32.19 19.37
CA MET A 1 -4.76 -31.81 18.01
C MET A 1 -3.70 -30.73 18.15
N ALA A 2 -2.44 -31.05 17.83
CA ALA A 2 -1.35 -30.09 17.86
C ALA A 2 -1.39 -29.25 16.58
N MET A 3 -1.32 -27.92 16.72
CA MET A 3 -1.36 -26.97 15.61
C MET A 3 0.08 -26.51 15.35
N GLU A 4 0.68 -26.97 14.25
CA GLU A 4 2.01 -26.51 13.83
C GLU A 4 1.91 -25.10 13.25
N ILE A 5 2.57 -24.13 13.90
CA ILE A 5 2.73 -22.77 13.40
C ILE A 5 3.83 -22.78 12.35
N THR A 6 3.46 -22.86 11.07
CA THR A 6 4.40 -22.74 9.95
C THR A 6 4.74 -21.26 9.72
N ASN A 7 6.01 -20.94 9.95
CA ASN A 7 6.58 -19.59 9.91
C ASN A 7 6.74 -19.12 8.45
N ASN A 8 5.73 -18.40 7.92
CA ASN A 8 5.64 -17.98 6.51
C ASN A 8 6.52 -16.75 6.14
N TYR A 9 7.48 -16.36 6.99
CA TYR A 9 8.29 -15.16 6.75
C TYR A 9 9.43 -15.39 5.74
N ASN A 10 9.86 -16.64 5.52
CA ASN A 10 10.97 -16.97 4.60
C ASN A 10 10.55 -17.11 3.13
N ALA A 11 9.24 -17.15 2.83
CA ALA A 11 8.76 -17.32 1.46
C ALA A 11 9.01 -16.08 0.58
N TYR A 12 8.99 -14.87 1.16
CA TYR A 12 9.19 -13.62 0.42
C TYR A 12 10.65 -13.39 0.02
N GLU A 13 11.60 -13.71 0.90
CA GLU A 13 13.04 -13.59 0.65
C GLU A 13 13.53 -14.59 -0.42
N ASN A 14 12.99 -15.81 -0.40
CA ASN A 14 13.34 -16.83 -1.40
C ASN A 14 12.85 -16.46 -2.81
N VAL A 15 11.68 -15.84 -2.94
CA VAL A 15 11.18 -15.37 -4.25
C VAL A 15 12.07 -14.24 -4.79
N TYR A 16 12.53 -13.32 -3.93
CA TYR A 16 13.42 -12.23 -4.34
C TYR A 16 14.81 -12.74 -4.75
N ALA A 17 15.38 -13.67 -3.98
CA ALA A 17 16.66 -14.30 -4.30
C ALA A 17 16.60 -15.11 -5.61
N THR A 18 15.51 -15.85 -5.85
CA THR A 18 15.33 -16.62 -7.07
C THR A 18 15.15 -15.71 -8.30
N GLN A 19 14.44 -14.60 -8.13
CA GLN A 19 14.25 -13.60 -9.19
C GLN A 19 15.58 -12.91 -9.53
N LYS A 20 16.41 -12.60 -8.53
CA LYS A 20 17.75 -12.02 -8.71
C LYS A 20 18.71 -12.96 -9.43
N GLN A 21 18.71 -14.25 -9.09
CA GLN A 21 19.53 -15.24 -9.81
C GLN A 21 19.07 -15.46 -11.26
N GLN A 22 17.78 -15.31 -11.55
CA GLN A 22 17.27 -15.37 -12.93
C GLN A 22 17.63 -14.13 -13.77
N THR A 23 17.69 -12.94 -13.17
CA THR A 23 18.21 -11.73 -13.86
C THR A 23 19.71 -11.80 -14.10
N GLU A 24 20.49 -12.30 -13.13
CA GLU A 24 21.94 -12.46 -13.27
C GLU A 24 22.32 -13.50 -14.35
N LYS A 25 21.57 -14.62 -14.45
CA LYS A 25 21.75 -15.59 -15.56
C LYS A 25 21.38 -15.02 -16.93
N LYS A 26 20.41 -14.12 -17.02
CA LYS A 26 20.05 -13.44 -18.29
C LYS A 26 21.06 -12.37 -18.69
N GLN A 27 21.67 -11.67 -17.73
CA GLN A 27 22.76 -10.73 -18.00
C GLN A 27 24.04 -11.44 -18.44
N ALA A 28 24.42 -12.56 -17.81
CA ALA A 28 25.60 -13.33 -18.22
C ALA A 28 25.46 -13.96 -19.63
N ALA A 29 24.24 -14.32 -20.05
CA ALA A 29 23.97 -14.79 -21.41
C ALA A 29 24.06 -13.63 -22.44
N SER A 30 23.60 -12.43 -22.07
CA SER A 30 23.71 -11.20 -22.88
C SER A 30 25.15 -10.69 -23.03
N GLU A 31 26.01 -10.90 -22.03
CA GLU A 31 27.43 -10.51 -22.08
C GLU A 31 28.26 -11.44 -22.97
N ARG A 32 27.85 -12.70 -23.15
CA ARG A 32 28.51 -13.62 -24.10
C ARG A 32 28.16 -13.36 -25.57
N GLU A 33 26.99 -12.80 -25.86
CA GLU A 33 26.62 -12.41 -27.24
C GLU A 33 27.20 -11.04 -27.65
N THR A 34 27.67 -10.23 -26.70
CA THR A 34 28.25 -8.90 -26.99
C THR A 34 29.76 -8.93 -27.26
N SER A 35 30.46 -10.05 -27.04
CA SER A 35 31.88 -10.18 -27.41
C SER A 35 32.13 -10.44 -28.90
N GLU A 36 31.10 -10.75 -29.69
CA GLU A 36 31.26 -11.08 -31.12
C GLU A 36 30.96 -9.90 -32.07
N THR A 37 30.58 -8.73 -31.56
CA THR A 37 30.22 -7.56 -32.38
C THR A 37 31.16 -6.35 -32.24
N ALA A 38 32.25 -6.47 -31.48
CA ALA A 38 33.24 -5.39 -31.30
C ALA A 38 34.19 -5.16 -32.50
N ALA A 39 33.99 -5.85 -33.63
CA ALA A 39 34.95 -5.85 -34.75
C ALA A 39 34.54 -4.99 -35.98
N VAL A 40 33.56 -4.09 -35.89
CA VAL A 40 33.14 -3.25 -37.05
C VAL A 40 33.17 -1.75 -36.74
N GLN A 41 34.27 -1.29 -36.16
CA GLN A 41 34.64 0.14 -36.18
C GLN A 41 36.11 0.29 -36.56
N LYS A 42 36.42 0.08 -37.84
CA LYS A 42 37.57 0.73 -38.49
C LYS A 42 37.50 0.58 -40.01
N ASN A 43 37.75 1.70 -40.67
CA ASN A 43 38.06 1.91 -42.09
C ASN A 43 36.88 2.07 -43.06
N SER A 44 36.65 3.32 -43.46
CA SER A 44 36.71 3.70 -44.88
C SER A 44 36.96 5.21 -45.02
N GLU A 45 38.23 5.58 -44.97
CA GLU A 45 38.73 6.84 -45.50
C GLU A 45 39.29 6.53 -46.90
N ALA A 46 38.52 6.80 -47.95
CA ALA A 46 39.00 6.89 -49.34
C ALA A 46 37.89 7.42 -50.28
N GLY A 47 38.06 8.67 -50.71
CA GLY A 47 37.66 9.26 -52.00
C GLY A 47 36.29 8.94 -52.62
N ASN A 48 35.38 9.93 -52.61
CA ASN A 48 34.87 10.54 -53.86
C ASN A 48 33.88 11.68 -53.55
N ASP A 49 34.17 12.84 -54.10
CA ASP A 49 33.30 14.02 -54.20
C ASP A 49 32.02 13.68 -54.99
N LYS A 50 30.95 13.24 -54.30
CA LYS A 50 29.53 13.42 -54.71
C LYS A 50 28.46 12.83 -53.79
N ALA A 51 28.81 12.21 -52.66
CA ALA A 51 27.84 11.85 -51.64
C ALA A 51 27.92 12.88 -50.51
N LYS A 52 26.82 13.57 -50.17
CA LYS A 52 26.72 14.16 -48.83
C LYS A 52 27.03 13.02 -47.86
N SER A 53 28.10 13.14 -47.08
CA SER A 53 28.47 12.06 -46.17
C SER A 53 27.25 11.69 -45.33
N VAL A 54 27.02 10.39 -45.09
CA VAL A 54 25.85 9.90 -44.33
C VAL A 54 25.72 10.65 -42.99
N ALA A 55 26.86 11.02 -42.39
CA ALA A 55 26.93 11.87 -41.21
C ALA A 55 26.38 13.31 -41.43
N GLY A 56 26.66 13.93 -42.58
CA GLY A 56 26.11 15.23 -42.95
C GLY A 56 24.60 15.21 -43.13
N TYR A 57 24.07 14.15 -43.77
CA TYR A 57 22.62 13.97 -43.93
C TYR A 57 21.90 13.71 -42.60
N ALA A 58 22.49 12.88 -41.73
CA ALA A 58 22.00 12.65 -40.37
C ALA A 58 21.87 13.97 -39.57
N LYS A 59 22.84 14.88 -39.67
CA LYS A 59 22.78 16.21 -39.03
C LYS A 59 21.68 17.11 -39.59
N GLU A 60 21.28 16.95 -40.84
CA GLU A 60 20.13 17.68 -41.41
C GLU A 60 18.82 17.17 -40.80
N LEU A 61 18.70 15.84 -40.61
CA LEU A 61 17.54 15.20 -40.00
C LEU A 61 17.44 15.49 -38.50
N GLU A 62 18.56 15.57 -37.79
CA GLU A 62 18.61 15.93 -36.37
C GLU A 62 17.94 17.28 -36.09
N LYS A 63 18.08 18.26 -36.99
CA LYS A 63 17.43 19.58 -36.87
C LYS A 63 15.90 19.51 -36.90
N LEU A 64 15.32 18.42 -37.42
CA LEU A 64 13.87 18.22 -37.46
C LEU A 64 13.29 17.80 -36.11
N VAL A 65 14.13 17.28 -35.21
CA VAL A 65 13.74 16.72 -33.91
C VAL A 65 14.55 17.34 -32.75
N PRO A 66 14.50 18.66 -32.54
CA PRO A 66 15.34 19.32 -31.54
C PRO A 66 15.01 18.93 -30.09
N SER A 67 13.83 18.35 -29.82
CA SER A 67 13.45 17.91 -28.46
C SER A 67 13.85 16.47 -28.14
N VAL A 68 14.47 15.76 -29.08
CA VAL A 68 14.78 14.33 -28.99
C VAL A 68 16.24 14.11 -29.42
N GLU A 69 16.98 13.30 -28.67
CA GLU A 69 18.36 12.96 -29.03
C GLU A 69 18.37 12.09 -30.30
N PHE A 70 18.90 12.62 -31.40
CA PHE A 70 18.98 11.90 -32.68
C PHE A 70 20.24 11.03 -32.75
N ARG A 71 20.07 9.77 -33.13
CA ARG A 71 21.16 8.78 -33.27
C ARG A 71 20.99 7.98 -34.55
N VAL A 72 22.11 7.47 -35.05
CA VAL A 72 22.13 6.51 -36.17
C VAL A 72 22.62 5.18 -35.64
N GLY A 73 21.85 4.11 -35.86
CA GLY A 73 22.16 2.79 -35.31
C GLY A 73 21.18 1.71 -35.73
N ASN A 74 21.54 0.46 -35.47
CA ASN A 74 20.79 -0.72 -35.94
C ASN A 74 19.76 -1.25 -34.93
N ALA A 75 19.70 -0.66 -33.72
CA ALA A 75 18.88 -1.18 -32.63
C ALA A 75 18.28 -0.08 -31.78
N CYS A 76 17.17 -0.43 -31.12
CA CYS A 76 16.54 0.37 -30.08
C CYS A 76 17.44 0.40 -28.84
N VAL A 77 17.81 1.59 -28.35
CA VAL A 77 18.71 1.76 -27.20
C VAL A 77 17.88 1.78 -25.91
N SER A 78 17.93 0.71 -25.13
CA SER A 78 17.03 0.48 -23.99
C SER A 78 17.37 1.22 -22.68
N ALA A 79 18.48 1.97 -22.61
CA ALA A 79 19.13 2.29 -21.34
C ALA A 79 19.35 3.78 -21.03
N GLN A 80 18.90 4.71 -21.87
CA GLN A 80 19.12 6.13 -21.60
C GLN A 80 17.93 6.75 -20.88
N ARG A 81 18.18 7.65 -19.92
CA ARG A 81 17.14 8.59 -19.48
C ARG A 81 16.90 9.56 -20.64
N ASP A 82 15.74 10.19 -20.66
CA ASP A 82 15.33 11.16 -21.67
C ASP A 82 14.81 10.55 -22.99
N LYS A 83 14.60 11.41 -23.98
CA LYS A 83 13.93 11.10 -25.24
C LYS A 83 14.96 10.92 -26.34
N SER A 84 14.89 9.81 -27.07
CA SER A 84 15.82 9.55 -28.18
C SER A 84 15.14 8.96 -29.42
N LEU A 85 15.71 9.24 -30.59
CA LEU A 85 15.29 8.72 -31.89
C LEU A 85 16.50 8.07 -32.55
N THR A 86 16.42 6.78 -32.83
CA THR A 86 17.44 6.06 -33.60
C THR A 86 16.93 5.72 -34.99
N VAL A 87 17.69 6.10 -36.01
CA VAL A 87 17.39 5.80 -37.41
C VAL A 87 18.40 4.79 -37.94
N ASN A 88 17.91 3.76 -38.64
CA ASN A 88 18.78 2.77 -39.23
C ASN A 88 19.64 3.38 -40.38
N PRO A 89 20.96 3.13 -40.42
CA PRO A 89 21.84 3.65 -41.46
C PRO A 89 21.42 3.24 -42.88
N LYS A 90 20.91 2.02 -43.09
CA LYS A 90 20.43 1.58 -44.41
C LYS A 90 19.21 2.35 -44.88
N LEU A 91 18.39 2.86 -43.96
CA LEU A 91 17.29 3.75 -44.31
C LEU A 91 17.79 5.10 -44.82
N LEU A 92 18.86 5.64 -44.21
CA LEU A 92 19.47 6.89 -44.65
C LEU A 92 20.01 6.79 -46.07
N GLU A 93 20.61 5.64 -46.43
CA GLU A 93 21.04 5.36 -47.80
C GLU A 93 19.85 5.32 -48.78
N LYS A 94 18.73 4.68 -48.39
CA LYS A 94 17.51 4.67 -49.22
C LYS A 94 16.93 6.07 -49.42
N MET A 95 16.87 6.88 -48.35
CA MET A 95 16.38 8.27 -48.40
C MET A 95 17.25 9.17 -49.29
N GLN A 96 18.56 8.92 -49.39
CA GLN A 96 19.42 9.69 -50.29
C GLN A 96 19.22 9.33 -51.77
N ASN A 97 18.83 8.07 -52.05
CA ASN A 97 18.70 7.55 -53.41
C ASN A 97 17.27 7.66 -53.97
N ASP A 98 16.24 7.66 -53.13
CA ASP A 98 14.83 7.74 -53.55
C ASP A 98 14.13 8.99 -52.95
N PRO A 99 13.80 10.00 -53.78
CA PRO A 99 13.13 11.23 -53.36
C PRO A 99 11.76 11.01 -52.69
N LYS A 100 11.05 9.93 -53.03
CA LYS A 100 9.73 9.64 -52.44
C LYS A 100 9.89 9.15 -51.00
N THR A 101 10.76 8.16 -50.80
CA THR A 101 11.09 7.67 -49.44
C THR A 101 11.67 8.78 -48.57
N LYS A 102 12.48 9.68 -49.15
CA LYS A 102 13.00 10.85 -48.45
C LYS A 102 11.91 11.69 -47.81
N LYS A 103 10.91 12.10 -48.59
CA LYS A 103 9.84 12.98 -48.12
C LYS A 103 8.99 12.30 -47.04
N ASP A 104 8.60 11.05 -47.28
CA ASP A 104 7.77 10.28 -46.35
C ASP A 104 8.50 10.08 -45.00
N MET A 105 9.80 9.78 -45.03
CA MET A 105 10.61 9.59 -43.82
C MET A 105 10.94 10.91 -43.11
N GLU A 106 11.18 12.00 -43.83
CA GLU A 106 11.36 13.33 -43.24
C GLU A 106 10.11 13.80 -42.49
N ASP A 107 8.93 13.56 -43.06
CA ASP A 107 7.66 13.88 -42.41
C ASP A 107 7.40 12.96 -41.21
N MET A 108 7.78 11.68 -41.29
CA MET A 108 7.74 10.77 -40.14
C MET A 108 8.67 11.23 -39.01
N ILE A 109 9.91 11.61 -39.33
CA ILE A 109 10.90 12.12 -38.36
C ILE A 109 10.36 13.40 -37.68
N LYS A 110 9.79 14.35 -38.43
CA LYS A 110 9.09 15.51 -37.84
C LYS A 110 7.90 15.11 -36.97
N GLY A 111 7.20 14.05 -37.35
CA GLY A 111 6.12 13.46 -36.56
C GLY A 111 6.58 13.01 -35.16
N VAL A 112 7.82 12.51 -35.04
CA VAL A 112 8.39 12.09 -33.74
C VAL A 112 8.52 13.26 -32.77
N GLU A 113 8.91 14.44 -33.23
CA GLU A 113 8.97 15.67 -32.42
C GLU A 113 7.58 16.03 -31.86
N SER A 114 6.59 16.04 -32.74
CA SER A 114 5.20 16.36 -32.37
C SER A 114 4.62 15.34 -31.40
N MET A 115 4.82 14.04 -31.66
CA MET A 115 4.38 12.96 -30.78
C MET A 115 5.05 13.08 -29.40
N SER A 116 6.35 13.36 -29.35
CA SER A 116 7.11 13.43 -28.10
C SER A 116 6.68 14.60 -27.22
N LYS A 117 6.28 15.72 -27.81
CA LYS A 117 5.70 16.86 -27.08
C LYS A 117 4.29 16.56 -26.58
N LEU A 118 3.47 15.91 -27.41
CA LEU A 118 2.11 15.53 -27.04
C LEU A 118 2.08 14.45 -25.95
N ALA A 119 2.97 13.46 -26.04
CA ALA A 119 3.12 12.43 -25.00
C ALA A 119 3.55 13.07 -23.68
N GLU A 120 4.48 14.02 -23.71
CA GLU A 120 4.93 14.74 -22.52
C GLU A 120 3.80 15.61 -21.91
N SER A 121 3.02 16.31 -22.72
CA SER A 121 1.91 17.13 -22.20
C SER A 121 0.82 16.26 -21.57
N LEU A 122 0.43 15.14 -22.21
CA LEU A 122 -0.57 14.21 -21.69
C LEU A 122 -0.11 13.50 -20.41
N THR A 123 1.14 13.06 -20.37
CA THR A 123 1.69 12.41 -19.17
C THR A 123 1.77 13.40 -18.01
N LYS A 124 2.26 14.62 -18.26
CA LYS A 124 2.27 15.68 -17.23
C LYS A 124 0.87 16.04 -16.76
N ALA A 125 -0.10 16.18 -17.67
CA ALA A 125 -1.49 16.50 -17.31
C ALA A 125 -2.17 15.40 -16.48
N SER A 126 -1.79 14.14 -16.68
CA SER A 126 -2.29 13.01 -15.88
C SER A 126 -1.55 12.80 -14.55
N GLY A 127 -0.52 13.60 -14.26
CA GLY A 127 0.30 13.46 -13.04
C GLY A 127 1.37 12.36 -13.13
N TRP A 128 1.64 11.87 -14.34
CA TRP A 128 2.69 10.91 -14.64
C TRP A 128 3.93 11.62 -15.20
N THR A 129 5.08 10.97 -15.11
CA THR A 129 6.35 11.45 -15.67
C THR A 129 6.88 10.42 -16.65
N ILE A 130 7.40 10.88 -17.79
CA ILE A 130 8.12 10.01 -18.73
C ILE A 130 9.51 9.78 -18.14
N VAL A 131 9.84 8.53 -17.85
CA VAL A 131 11.19 8.13 -17.39
C VAL A 131 12.12 8.00 -18.59
N TYR A 132 11.59 7.44 -19.68
CA TYR A 132 12.30 7.24 -20.93
C TYR A 132 11.30 7.09 -22.07
N GLN A 133 11.65 7.66 -23.22
CA GLN A 133 10.93 7.48 -24.47
C GLN A 133 11.96 7.26 -25.58
N HIS A 134 11.81 6.18 -26.33
CA HIS A 134 12.67 5.94 -27.48
C HIS A 134 11.89 5.52 -28.68
N SER A 135 12.25 6.17 -29.78
CA SER A 135 11.73 5.93 -31.10
C SER A 135 12.82 5.28 -31.94
N TYR A 136 12.47 4.25 -32.70
CA TYR A 136 13.36 3.55 -33.62
C TYR A 136 12.69 3.46 -34.99
N ILE A 137 13.43 3.78 -36.05
CA ILE A 137 12.98 3.60 -37.43
C ILE A 137 13.86 2.55 -38.09
N ASP A 138 13.25 1.46 -38.54
CA ASP A 138 13.96 0.32 -39.13
C ASP A 138 14.42 0.57 -40.58
N GLU A 139 15.10 -0.42 -41.15
CA GLU A 139 15.59 -0.39 -42.54
C GLU A 139 14.49 -0.21 -43.61
N ASN A 140 13.24 -0.49 -43.25
CA ASN A 140 12.09 -0.45 -44.13
C ASN A 140 11.25 0.82 -43.93
N GLY A 141 11.65 1.70 -43.00
CA GLY A 141 10.89 2.89 -42.64
C GLY A 141 9.71 2.61 -41.69
N LYS A 142 9.70 1.45 -41.01
CA LYS A 142 8.71 1.17 -39.96
C LYS A 142 9.13 1.83 -38.67
N TYR A 143 8.17 2.54 -38.08
CA TYR A 143 8.33 3.23 -36.81
C TYR A 143 8.01 2.31 -35.63
N HIS A 144 8.90 2.30 -34.65
CA HIS A 144 8.76 1.61 -33.37
C HIS A 144 8.95 2.61 -32.24
N CYS A 145 8.13 2.55 -31.20
CA CYS A 145 8.26 3.40 -30.03
C CYS A 145 8.15 2.57 -28.76
N ARG A 146 9.02 2.85 -27.80
CA ARG A 146 8.98 2.30 -26.44
C ARG A 146 9.01 3.45 -25.45
N MET A 147 8.02 3.49 -24.57
CA MET A 147 7.91 4.52 -23.54
C MET A 147 7.72 3.86 -22.18
N GLN A 148 8.41 4.38 -21.18
CA GLN A 148 8.22 4.03 -19.78
C GLN A 148 7.80 5.28 -19.01
N THR A 149 6.66 5.19 -18.33
CA THR A 149 6.13 6.26 -17.49
C THR A 149 6.13 5.84 -16.02
N ARG A 150 6.17 6.82 -15.12
CA ARG A 150 6.10 6.64 -13.67
C ARG A 150 5.02 7.55 -13.09
N ASN A 151 4.20 7.03 -12.19
CA ASN A 151 3.13 7.80 -11.55
C ASN A 151 3.66 8.53 -10.30
N ASP A 152 4.27 9.70 -10.52
CA ASP A 152 4.83 10.51 -9.44
C ASP A 152 3.75 11.23 -8.61
N GLY A 153 2.60 11.54 -9.22
CA GLY A 153 1.49 12.19 -8.53
C GLY A 153 0.86 11.32 -7.46
N MET A 154 0.55 10.06 -7.79
CA MET A 154 -0.04 9.10 -6.86
C MET A 154 0.95 8.65 -5.79
N LEU A 155 2.24 8.54 -6.13
CA LEU A 155 3.29 8.25 -5.15
C LEU A 155 3.36 9.33 -4.06
N LYS A 156 3.43 10.61 -4.46
CA LYS A 156 3.47 11.75 -3.51
C LYS A 156 2.19 11.90 -2.69
N LEU A 157 1.02 11.64 -3.29
CA LEU A 157 -0.25 11.66 -2.57
C LEU A 157 -0.31 10.53 -1.52
N SER A 158 0.20 9.36 -1.87
CA SER A 158 0.27 8.23 -0.95
C SER A 158 1.17 8.52 0.25
N ASP A 159 2.30 9.21 0.05
CA ASP A 159 3.19 9.62 1.13
C ASP A 159 2.52 10.61 2.08
N LYS A 160 1.83 11.62 1.55
CA LYS A 160 1.06 12.59 2.35
C LYS A 160 -0.04 11.92 3.17
N LEU A 161 -0.80 11.02 2.58
CA LEU A 161 -1.84 10.26 3.30
C LEU A 161 -1.25 9.38 4.40
N ARG A 162 -0.03 8.85 4.20
CA ARG A 162 0.69 8.07 5.21
C ARG A 162 1.15 8.93 6.37
N GLU A 163 1.66 10.14 6.10
CA GLU A 163 1.98 11.12 7.13
C GLU A 163 0.76 11.62 7.90
N GLU A 164 -0.35 11.90 7.20
CA GLU A 164 -1.60 12.31 7.85
C GLU A 164 -2.15 11.22 8.77
N ARG A 165 -2.12 9.95 8.32
CA ARG A 165 -2.49 8.81 9.17
C ARG A 165 -1.60 8.72 10.42
N LYS A 166 -0.30 8.95 10.27
CA LYS A 166 0.64 8.95 11.39
C LYS A 166 0.32 10.08 12.39
N LYS A 167 0.13 11.30 11.91
CA LYS A 167 -0.24 12.47 12.74
C LYS A 167 -1.58 12.27 13.45
N ASN A 168 -2.58 11.69 12.78
CA ASN A 168 -3.87 11.40 13.40
C ASN A 168 -3.76 10.32 14.49
N SER A 169 -2.95 9.30 14.25
CA SER A 169 -2.66 8.27 15.26
C SER A 169 -1.94 8.85 16.48
N GLU A 170 -0.95 9.73 16.27
CA GLU A 170 -0.23 10.40 17.37
C GLU A 170 -1.18 11.28 18.20
N LYS A 171 -2.05 12.07 17.55
CA LYS A 171 -3.07 12.87 18.25
C LYS A 171 -4.04 12.03 19.07
N LEU A 172 -4.48 10.87 18.56
CA LEU A 172 -5.34 9.97 19.32
C LEU A 172 -4.62 9.38 20.53
N LEU A 173 -3.34 9.05 20.35
CA LEU A 173 -2.51 8.50 21.41
C LEU A 173 -2.22 9.54 22.51
N GLU A 174 -1.93 10.80 22.14
CA GLU A 174 -1.84 11.92 23.09
C GLU A 174 -3.14 12.15 23.85
N LYS A 175 -4.28 12.22 23.16
CA LYS A 175 -5.60 12.34 23.81
C LYS A 175 -5.89 11.18 24.75
N SER A 176 -5.46 9.96 24.41
CA SER A 176 -5.65 8.80 25.29
C SER A 176 -4.78 8.87 26.54
N LYS A 177 -3.55 9.40 26.43
CA LYS A 177 -2.66 9.63 27.58
C LYS A 177 -3.19 10.73 28.49
N GLU A 178 -3.69 11.82 27.91
CA GLU A 178 -4.31 12.91 28.66
C GLU A 178 -5.53 12.42 29.44
N LYS A 179 -6.42 11.67 28.79
CA LYS A 179 -7.57 11.03 29.46
C LYS A 179 -7.17 10.00 30.52
N ALA A 180 -6.07 9.27 30.32
CA ALA A 180 -5.57 8.33 31.31
C ALA A 180 -5.04 9.08 32.55
N ALA A 181 -4.30 10.17 32.35
CA ALA A 181 -3.82 11.01 33.44
C ALA A 181 -4.95 11.73 34.20
N GLU A 182 -6.00 12.17 33.50
CA GLU A 182 -7.19 12.73 34.12
C GLU A 182 -7.91 11.70 35.00
N LYS A 183 -8.09 10.47 34.49
CA LYS A 183 -8.67 9.38 35.28
C LYS A 183 -7.80 8.95 36.46
N GLU A 184 -6.48 8.98 36.31
CA GLU A 184 -5.55 8.67 37.39
C GLU A 184 -5.68 9.70 38.53
N LYS A 185 -5.80 10.99 38.20
CA LYS A 185 -6.09 12.05 39.17
C LYS A 185 -7.46 11.91 39.82
N GLU A 186 -8.49 11.61 39.03
CA GLU A 186 -9.85 11.40 39.55
C GLU A 186 -9.90 10.21 40.51
N LEU A 187 -9.16 9.14 40.22
CA LEU A 187 -9.00 7.99 41.13
C LEU A 187 -8.20 8.35 42.38
N GLU A 188 -7.14 9.16 42.26
CA GLU A 188 -6.35 9.64 43.39
C GLU A 188 -7.18 10.52 44.34
N GLU A 189 -7.94 11.46 43.80
CA GLU A 189 -8.88 12.30 44.56
C GLU A 189 -9.99 11.47 45.22
N ALA A 190 -10.56 10.49 44.51
CA ALA A 190 -11.55 9.57 45.09
C ALA A 190 -10.97 8.71 46.21
N LEU A 191 -9.70 8.30 46.12
CA LEU A 191 -9.01 7.55 47.17
C LEU A 191 -8.65 8.42 48.38
N GLU A 192 -8.32 9.70 48.18
CA GLU A 192 -8.10 10.66 49.27
C GLU A 192 -9.41 11.02 49.99
N GLY A 193 -10.51 11.24 49.26
CA GLY A 193 -11.84 11.47 49.85
C GLY A 193 -12.33 10.28 50.69
N ASN A 194 -12.07 9.06 50.24
CA ASN A 194 -12.39 7.85 51.01
C ASN A 194 -11.48 7.66 52.25
N LYS A 195 -10.23 8.15 52.23
CA LYS A 195 -9.37 8.14 53.44
C LYS A 195 -9.88 9.10 54.50
N THR A 196 -10.39 10.27 54.13
CA THR A 196 -10.99 11.21 55.08
C THR A 196 -12.30 10.69 55.70
N GLU A 197 -13.10 9.90 54.98
CA GLU A 197 -14.29 9.24 55.56
C GLU A 197 -13.95 8.00 56.41
N THR A 198 -12.78 7.40 56.23
CA THR A 198 -12.34 6.24 57.00
C THR A 198 -11.71 6.63 58.35
N GLU A 199 -11.19 7.85 58.49
CA GLU A 199 -10.68 8.36 59.78
C GLU A 199 -11.79 8.83 60.73
N GLU A 200 -12.95 9.29 60.24
CA GLU A 200 -14.08 9.67 61.12
C GLU A 200 -14.85 8.48 61.71
N LYS A 201 -14.63 7.24 61.24
CA LYS A 201 -15.33 6.03 61.73
C LYS A 201 -14.49 5.13 62.64
N LYS A 202 -13.33 5.61 63.13
CA LYS A 202 -12.49 4.88 64.11
C LYS A 202 -12.60 5.41 65.54
N ALA A 203 -13.77 5.93 65.91
CA ALA A 203 -14.05 6.39 67.26
C ALA A 203 -15.42 5.89 67.76
N ASP A 204 -15.71 4.60 67.64
CA ASP A 204 -16.43 3.87 68.70
C ASP A 204 -16.52 2.37 68.40
N GLY A 205 -16.24 1.55 69.43
CA GLY A 205 -16.84 0.21 69.58
C GLY A 205 -16.07 -0.98 69.04
N GLU A 206 -15.45 -1.72 69.95
CA GLU A 206 -14.89 -3.07 69.77
C GLU A 206 -15.94 -4.09 69.29
N GLN A 207 -15.60 -4.93 68.30
CA GLN A 207 -15.40 -6.38 68.44
C GLN A 207 -15.40 -7.09 67.09
N GLU A 208 -14.40 -7.96 66.94
CA GLU A 208 -14.19 -8.91 65.86
C GLU A 208 -15.38 -9.87 65.68
N LYS A 209 -15.82 -10.07 64.42
CA LYS A 209 -15.85 -11.35 63.67
C LYS A 209 -16.88 -11.30 62.52
N SER A 210 -16.49 -11.93 61.41
CA SER A 210 -17.22 -12.19 60.16
C SER A 210 -17.78 -10.97 59.44
N GLY A 211 -17.03 -10.50 58.44
CA GLY A 211 -17.56 -9.64 57.40
C GLY A 211 -18.60 -10.37 56.58
N ILE A 212 -19.87 -10.05 56.79
CA ILE A 212 -20.93 -10.24 55.81
C ILE A 212 -21.66 -8.91 55.73
N ILE A 213 -21.29 -8.09 54.75
CA ILE A 213 -22.18 -7.03 54.28
C ILE A 213 -23.25 -7.76 53.45
N VAL A 214 -24.39 -8.06 54.08
CA VAL A 214 -25.57 -8.58 53.37
C VAL A 214 -26.08 -7.46 52.46
N VAL A 215 -25.66 -7.47 51.19
CA VAL A 215 -26.24 -6.64 50.14
C VAL A 215 -27.44 -7.39 49.57
N LYS A 216 -28.63 -6.92 49.94
CA LYS A 216 -29.95 -7.06 49.27
C LYS A 216 -30.07 -8.16 48.20
N GLU A 217 -30.68 -9.28 48.56
CA GLU A 217 -31.24 -10.27 47.62
C GLU A 217 -32.37 -9.65 46.78
N ASN A 218 -32.16 -9.35 45.49
CA ASN A 218 -33.30 -9.03 44.62
C ASN A 218 -33.25 -9.69 43.23
N THR A 219 -32.14 -10.29 42.82
CA THR A 219 -32.05 -10.97 41.52
C THR A 219 -31.51 -12.40 41.63
N PRO A 220 -31.93 -13.32 40.74
CA PRO A 220 -31.37 -14.68 40.66
C PRO A 220 -29.86 -14.69 40.44
N MET A 221 -29.32 -13.68 39.73
CA MET A 221 -27.89 -13.58 39.42
C MET A 221 -27.06 -13.24 40.67
N GLU A 222 -27.53 -12.34 41.53
CA GLU A 222 -26.87 -12.02 42.81
C GLU A 222 -26.82 -13.23 43.75
N LYS A 223 -27.85 -14.11 43.70
CA LYS A 223 -27.86 -15.36 44.47
C LYS A 223 -26.83 -16.37 43.97
N VAL A 224 -26.63 -16.43 42.66
CA VAL A 224 -25.58 -17.26 42.05
C VAL A 224 -24.19 -16.71 42.40
N GLU A 225 -24.00 -15.40 42.36
CA GLU A 225 -22.73 -14.77 42.74
C GLU A 225 -22.36 -15.04 44.21
N GLN A 226 -23.32 -14.94 45.14
CA GLN A 226 -23.09 -15.28 46.54
C GLN A 226 -22.75 -16.77 46.73
N MET A 227 -23.45 -17.66 46.03
CA MET A 227 -23.15 -19.10 46.08
C MET A 227 -21.72 -19.40 45.58
N LEU A 228 -21.27 -18.73 44.52
CA LEU A 228 -19.92 -18.89 43.99
C LEU A 228 -18.86 -18.32 44.95
N LEU A 229 -19.14 -17.18 45.60
CA LEU A 229 -18.26 -16.58 46.61
C LEU A 229 -18.14 -17.47 47.86
N GLU A 230 -19.25 -18.02 48.35
CA GLU A 230 -19.24 -18.95 49.49
C GLU A 230 -18.45 -20.22 49.17
N LYS A 231 -18.56 -20.75 47.95
CA LYS A 231 -17.76 -21.92 47.51
C LYS A 231 -16.29 -21.58 47.30
N LEU A 232 -15.98 -20.34 46.90
CA LEU A 232 -14.61 -19.86 46.76
C LEU A 232 -13.92 -19.66 48.12
N GLU A 233 -14.64 -19.13 49.11
CA GLU A 233 -14.12 -18.97 50.48
C GLU A 233 -13.86 -20.32 51.16
N ASN A 234 -14.66 -21.34 50.84
CA ASN A 234 -14.48 -22.70 51.34
C ASN A 234 -13.49 -23.54 50.52
N SER A 235 -12.85 -22.97 49.48
CA SER A 235 -11.87 -23.67 48.65
C SER A 235 -10.44 -23.36 49.10
N GLU A 236 -9.68 -24.40 49.45
CA GLU A 236 -8.29 -24.26 49.88
C GLU A 236 -7.33 -23.83 48.75
N ASN A 237 -7.67 -24.10 47.48
CA ASN A 237 -6.80 -23.89 46.32
C ASN A 237 -7.34 -22.85 45.32
N GLY A 238 -8.46 -22.19 45.63
CA GLY A 238 -9.15 -21.29 44.69
C GLY A 238 -9.84 -22.01 43.53
N GLU A 239 -9.90 -23.34 43.55
CA GLU A 239 -10.66 -24.17 42.62
C GLU A 239 -12.04 -24.47 43.22
N ILE A 240 -13.11 -24.03 42.54
CA ILE A 240 -14.49 -24.30 42.95
C ILE A 240 -15.04 -25.49 42.17
N TYR A 241 -15.62 -26.46 42.88
CA TYR A 241 -16.38 -27.54 42.26
C TYR A 241 -17.86 -27.17 42.22
N LEU A 242 -18.42 -27.22 41.00
CA LEU A 242 -19.85 -27.03 40.76
C LEU A 242 -20.47 -28.39 40.45
N ASP A 243 -21.48 -28.77 41.23
CA ASP A 243 -22.30 -29.94 40.96
C ASP A 243 -23.37 -29.65 39.89
N ASP A 244 -24.10 -30.68 39.49
CA ASP A 244 -25.14 -30.55 38.47
C ASP A 244 -26.27 -29.59 38.90
N ASP A 245 -26.55 -29.48 40.20
CA ASP A 245 -27.57 -28.58 40.74
C ASP A 245 -27.09 -27.11 40.74
N ASP A 246 -25.81 -26.87 41.05
CA ASP A 246 -25.19 -25.56 40.94
C ASP A 246 -25.18 -25.07 39.49
N MET A 247 -24.79 -25.94 38.55
CA MET A 247 -24.77 -25.61 37.13
C MET A 247 -26.17 -25.29 36.62
N GLN A 248 -27.20 -26.01 37.07
CA GLN A 248 -28.59 -25.71 36.72
C GLN A 248 -29.02 -24.32 37.21
N LYS A 249 -28.67 -23.94 38.46
CA LYS A 249 -28.97 -22.61 39.01
C LYS A 249 -28.30 -21.49 38.23
N VAL A 250 -27.04 -21.68 37.81
CA VAL A 250 -26.30 -20.72 36.96
C VAL A 250 -26.99 -20.55 35.61
N ILE A 251 -27.38 -21.65 34.97
CA ILE A 251 -28.05 -21.64 33.66
C ILE A 251 -29.44 -20.98 33.74
N GLU A 252 -30.20 -21.26 34.80
CA GLU A 252 -31.53 -20.69 35.01
C GLU A 252 -31.48 -19.18 35.26
N ALA A 253 -30.53 -18.72 36.09
CA ALA A 253 -30.30 -17.29 36.31
C ALA A 253 -29.89 -16.55 35.02
N ALA A 254 -29.03 -17.16 34.19
CA ALA A 254 -28.62 -16.59 32.91
C ALA A 254 -29.80 -16.50 31.91
N ARG A 255 -30.67 -17.51 31.88
CA ARG A 255 -31.87 -17.52 31.01
C ARG A 255 -32.87 -16.44 31.40
N GLU A 256 -33.13 -16.26 32.69
CA GLU A 256 -34.00 -15.18 33.17
C GLU A 256 -33.46 -13.77 32.84
N GLN A 257 -32.14 -13.59 32.82
CA GLN A 257 -31.52 -12.33 32.43
C GLN A 257 -31.68 -12.06 30.93
N GLU A 258 -31.48 -13.08 30.07
CA GLU A 258 -31.70 -12.96 28.63
C GLU A 258 -33.15 -12.65 28.26
N GLU A 259 -34.13 -13.28 28.92
CA GLU A 259 -35.55 -13.00 28.69
C GLU A 259 -35.92 -11.55 29.08
N LYS A 260 -35.38 -11.03 30.19
CA LYS A 260 -35.57 -9.63 30.60
C LYS A 260 -34.93 -8.64 29.62
N GLU A 261 -33.79 -8.97 29.01
CA GLU A 261 -33.16 -8.13 27.98
C GLU A 261 -33.84 -8.20 26.62
N ALA A 262 -34.38 -9.36 26.24
CA ALA A 262 -35.11 -9.56 24.99
C ALA A 262 -36.42 -8.74 24.95
N VAL A 263 -37.17 -8.70 26.06
CA VAL A 263 -38.39 -7.87 26.20
C VAL A 263 -38.06 -6.37 26.10
N LYS A 264 -36.90 -5.94 26.61
CA LYS A 264 -36.42 -4.55 26.51
C LYS A 264 -36.02 -4.14 25.09
N LYS A 265 -35.51 -5.07 24.28
CA LYS A 265 -35.10 -4.82 22.87
C LYS A 265 -36.28 -4.74 21.89
N GLN A 266 -37.38 -5.46 22.14
CA GLN A 266 -38.59 -5.37 21.30
C GLN A 266 -39.36 -4.05 21.47
N GLY A 267 -39.24 -3.35 22.60
CA GLY A 267 -39.88 -2.05 22.83
C GLY A 267 -39.30 -0.89 22.00
N ASN A 268 -38.08 -1.01 21.46
CA ASN A 268 -37.35 0.09 20.83
C ASN A 268 -37.13 -0.05 19.30
N HIS A 269 -37.72 -1.04 18.64
CA HIS A 269 -37.57 -1.27 17.19
C HIS A 269 -38.88 -1.20 16.38
N ALA A 270 -39.81 -0.34 16.77
CA ALA A 270 -40.92 0.08 15.90
C ALA A 270 -40.56 1.36 15.12
N ASN A 271 -39.51 1.33 14.29
CA ASN A 271 -39.45 2.20 13.12
C ASN A 271 -38.44 1.67 12.08
N PRO A 272 -38.86 0.86 11.10
CA PRO A 272 -38.01 0.54 9.97
C PRO A 272 -37.86 1.79 9.08
N VAL A 273 -36.72 2.46 9.21
CA VAL A 273 -36.27 3.49 8.27
C VAL A 273 -36.01 2.79 6.92
N GLY A 274 -36.96 2.90 5.99
CA GLY A 274 -36.85 2.30 4.66
C GLY A 274 -38.13 2.19 3.82
N ALA A 275 -39.28 2.70 4.28
CA ALA A 275 -40.57 2.47 3.61
C ALA A 275 -40.99 3.53 2.56
N ASN A 276 -40.23 4.61 2.33
CA ASN A 276 -40.64 5.67 1.38
C ASN A 276 -39.56 5.91 0.32
N LEU A 277 -39.53 5.07 -0.72
CA LEU A 277 -38.91 5.35 -2.01
C LEU A 277 -39.95 5.09 -3.10
N ASP A 278 -40.97 5.95 -3.17
CA ASP A 278 -41.86 6.03 -4.33
C ASP A 278 -41.14 6.82 -5.43
N LEU A 279 -40.65 6.08 -6.44
CA LEU A 279 -40.23 6.64 -7.73
C LEU A 279 -41.47 6.81 -8.60
N GLN A 280 -41.89 8.07 -8.83
CA GLN A 280 -42.85 8.39 -9.87
C GLN A 280 -42.19 8.23 -11.25
N ILE A 281 -42.78 7.40 -12.12
CA ILE A 281 -42.49 7.31 -13.56
C ILE A 281 -43.37 8.33 -14.29
#